data_AF-A0AAW6Y048-F1
#
_entry.id   AF-A0AAW6Y048-F1
#
_cell.length_a   1.000
_cell.length_b   1.000
_cell.length_c   1.000
_cell.angle_alpha   90.00
_cell.angle_beta   90.00
_cell.angle_gamma   90.00
#
_symmetry.space_group_name_H-M   'P 1'
#
loop_
_entity.id
_entity.type
_entity.pdbx_description
1 polymer ?
#
loop_
_entity_poly.entity_id
_entity_poly.type
_entity_poly.pdbx_seq_one_letter_code
_entity_poly.pdbx_strand_id
1 'polypeptide(L)' 'DAIRHTDVVGGEHGGITQHIGAYQVKVSLNDEDRAVTFIDTPGHEAFTAMRARGAQSTDIAIIVVAADDGVMPQTVEAI' A
#
# COMPACT_ATOMS: atom_id res chain seq x y z
N ASP A 1 3.81 -6.67 3.72
CA ASP A 1 4.44 -7.87 4.31
C ASP A 1 5.90 -8.09 3.99
N ALA A 2 6.30 -8.30 2.73
CA ALA A 2 7.71 -8.54 2.38
C ALA A 2 8.66 -7.44 2.87
N ILE A 3 8.25 -6.17 2.76
CA ILE A 3 9.04 -5.02 3.22
C ILE A 3 9.13 -4.97 4.75
N ARG A 4 8.10 -5.45 5.45
CA ARG A 4 8.01 -5.43 6.92
C ARG A 4 8.58 -6.71 7.57
N HIS A 5 8.90 -7.74 6.78
CA HIS A 5 9.32 -9.07 7.26
C HIS A 5 8.30 -9.69 8.23
N THR A 6 7.02 -9.41 8.02
CA THR A 6 5.89 -9.90 8.83
C THR A 6 4.80 -10.43 7.90
N ASP A 7 4.11 -11.49 8.30
CA ASP A 7 2.98 -12.08 7.57
C ASP A 7 1.66 -11.62 8.22
N VAL A 8 1.17 -10.45 7.79
CA VAL A 8 -0.08 -9.84 8.28
C VAL A 8 -1.26 -10.35 7.45
N VAL A 9 -1.04 -10.69 6.17
CA VAL A 9 -2.05 -11.22 5.24
C VAL A 9 -2.71 -12.49 5.78
N GLY A 10 -1.97 -13.34 6.49
CA GLY A 10 -2.53 -14.56 7.12
C GLY A 10 -3.54 -14.31 8.26
N GLY A 11 -3.55 -13.12 8.86
CA GLY A 11 -4.45 -12.76 9.96
C GLY A 11 -5.73 -12.04 9.52
N GLU A 12 -5.83 -11.63 8.26
CA GLU A 12 -6.98 -10.88 7.74
C GLU A 12 -8.05 -11.84 7.18
N HIS A 13 -9.30 -11.63 7.60
CA HIS A 13 -10.42 -12.45 7.10
C HIS A 13 -10.55 -12.31 5.58
N GLY A 14 -10.37 -13.43 4.86
CA GLY A 14 -10.46 -13.47 3.40
C GLY A 14 -9.17 -13.12 2.66
N GLY A 15 -8.05 -12.92 3.35
CA GLY A 15 -6.75 -12.64 2.72
C GLY A 15 -6.70 -11.29 2.00
N ILE A 16 -7.57 -10.36 2.39
CA ILE A 16 -7.64 -9.00 1.85
C ILE A 16 -7.50 -7.99 2.97
N THR A 17 -6.80 -6.89 2.70
CA THR A 17 -6.65 -5.79 3.64
C THR A 17 -7.93 -4.99 3.76
N GLN A 18 -8.49 -4.92 4.98
CA GLN A 18 -9.78 -4.27 5.26
C GLN A 18 -9.64 -2.98 6.08
N HIS A 19 -8.45 -2.73 6.64
CA HIS A 19 -8.15 -1.58 7.48
C HIS A 19 -6.95 -0.80 6.93
N ILE A 20 -6.90 0.51 7.20
CA ILE A 20 -5.70 1.29 6.90
C ILE A 20 -4.63 0.97 7.95
N GLY A 21 -3.49 0.47 7.51
CA GLY A 21 -2.31 0.23 8.33
C GLY A 21 -1.23 1.26 8.05
N ALA A 22 -0.38 1.56 9.04
CA ALA A 22 0.84 2.34 8.83
C ALA A 22 2.02 1.68 9.53
N TYR A 23 3.17 1.65 8.85
CA TYR A 23 4.40 1.15 9.43
C TYR A 23 5.60 1.91 8.87
N GLN A 24 6.67 1.98 9.66
CA GLN A 24 7.88 2.69 9.29
C GLN A 24 9.02 1.69 9.07
N VAL A 25 9.79 1.92 8.01
CA VAL A 25 11.01 1.16 7.72
C VAL A 25 12.18 2.12 7.61
N LYS A 26 13.34 1.67 8.08
CA LYS A 26 14.60 2.40 7.89
C LYS A 26 15.28 1.87 6.62
N VAL A 27 15.61 2.77 5.73
CA VAL A 27 16.33 2.49 4.48
C VAL A 27 17.60 3.32 4.46
N SER A 28 18.72 2.69 4.09
CA SER A 28 19.98 3.40 3.87
C SER A 28 20.02 3.86 2.42
N LEU A 29 20.10 5.17 2.19
CA LEU A 29 20.19 5.77 0.86
C LEU A 29 21.33 6.78 0.86
N ASN A 30 22.31 6.61 -0.04
CA ASN A 30 23.50 7.46 -0.13
C ASN A 30 24.27 7.58 1.20
N ASP A 31 24.49 6.46 1.89
CA ASP A 31 25.15 6.37 3.20
C ASP A 31 24.44 7.11 4.36
N GLU A 32 23.19 7.54 4.15
CA GLU A 32 22.33 8.12 5.19
C GLU A 32 21.14 7.21 5.51
N ASP A 33 20.88 6.99 6.80
CA ASP A 33 19.67 6.31 7.26
C ASP A 33 18.46 7.24 7.17
N ARG A 34 17.45 6.83 6.40
CA ARG A 34 16.19 7.54 6.23
C ARG A 34 15.04 6.66 6.68
N ALA A 35 14.08 7.26 7.37
CA ALA A 35 12.88 6.57 7.79
C ALA A 35 11.75 6.86 6.79
N VAL A 36 11.15 5.81 6.23
CA VAL A 36 10.05 5.89 5.27
C VAL A 36 8.82 5.26 5.90
N THR A 37 7.72 6.01 5.93
CA THR A 37 6.44 5.53 6.44
C THR A 37 5.58 5.06 5.27
N PHE A 38 5.16 3.80 5.34
CA PHE A 38 4.22 3.21 4.39
C PHE A 38 2.82 3.26 5.00
N ILE A 39 1.85 3.70 4.19
CA ILE A 39 0.42 3.59 4.49
C ILE A 39 -0.15 2.51 3.58
N ASP A 40 -0.64 1.44 4.19
CA ASP A 40 -1.28 0.34 3.48
C ASP A 40 -2.79 0.59 3.46
N THR A 41 -3.37 0.61 2.27
CA THR A 41 -4.81 0.93 2.07
C THR A 41 -5.51 -0.20 1.34
N PRO A 42 -6.78 -0.53 1.67
CA PRO A 42 -7.54 -1.56 0.97
C PRO A 42 -7.65 -1.31 -0.54
N GLY A 43 -7.40 -2.36 -1.34
CA GLY A 43 -7.47 -2.29 -2.82
C GLY A 43 -8.86 -2.57 -3.42
N HIS A 44 -9.81 -3.08 -2.62
CA HIS A 44 -11.15 -3.37 -3.12
C HIS A 44 -11.92 -2.08 -3.41
N GLU A 45 -12.61 -2.02 -4.55
CA GLU A 45 -13.43 -0.88 -4.99
C GLU A 45 -14.41 -0.35 -3.92
N ALA A 46 -14.92 -1.23 -3.04
CA ALA A 46 -15.78 -0.83 -1.92
C ALA A 46 -15.11 0.17 -0.94
N PHE A 47 -13.79 0.33 -1.01
CA PHE A 47 -12.98 1.16 -0.12
C PHE A 47 -12.31 2.35 -0.81
N THR A 48 -12.83 2.80 -1.97
CA THR A 48 -12.30 3.97 -2.71
C THR A 48 -12.12 5.21 -1.82
N ALA A 49 -13.02 5.45 -0.86
CA ALA A 49 -12.89 6.56 0.10
C ALA A 49 -11.67 6.43 1.02
N MET A 50 -11.26 5.21 1.40
CA MET A 50 -10.07 4.97 2.21
C MET A 50 -8.79 5.19 1.39
N ARG A 51 -8.79 4.74 0.12
CA ARG A 51 -7.68 4.98 -0.82
C ARG A 51 -7.44 6.48 -1.02
N ALA A 52 -8.50 7.25 -1.26
CA ALA A 52 -8.42 8.71 -1.40
C ALA A 52 -7.86 9.39 -0.14
N ARG A 53 -8.27 8.96 1.06
CA ARG A 53 -7.74 9.49 2.32
C ARG A 53 -6.26 9.16 2.50
N GLY A 54 -5.83 7.94 2.16
CA GLY A 54 -4.43 7.55 2.18
C GLY A 54 -3.58 8.42 1.25
N ALA A 55 -3.99 8.53 -0.01
CA ALA A 55 -3.28 9.32 -1.02
C ALA A 55 -3.15 10.81 -0.66
N GLN A 56 -4.18 11.42 -0.07
CA GLN A 56 -4.13 12.82 0.38
C GLN A 56 -3.18 13.04 1.58
N SER A 57 -2.91 11.98 2.35
CA SER A 57 -2.09 12.05 3.57
C SER A 57 -0.62 11.67 3.33
N THR A 58 -0.27 11.28 2.11
CA THR A 58 1.07 10.81 1.71
C THR A 58 1.73 11.76 0.73
N ASP A 59 3.05 11.89 0.83
CA ASP A 59 3.84 12.68 -0.13
C ASP A 59 3.96 11.98 -1.50
N ILE A 60 3.94 10.64 -1.51
CA ILE A 60 4.15 9.80 -2.70
C ILE A 60 3.15 8.64 -2.67
N ALA A 61 2.51 8.38 -3.83
CA ALA A 61 1.67 7.21 -4.05
C ALA A 61 2.39 6.16 -4.92
N ILE A 62 2.26 4.88 -4.57
CA ILE A 62 2.80 3.75 -5.34
C ILE A 62 1.61 2.96 -5.88
N ILE A 63 1.53 2.84 -7.21
CA ILE A 63 0.50 2.03 -7.89
C ILE A 63 1.16 0.74 -8.35
N VAL A 64 0.64 -0.40 -7.89
CA VAL A 64 1.09 -1.73 -8.27
C VAL A 64 0.19 -2.25 -9.39
N VAL A 65 0.79 -2.62 -10.52
CA VAL A 65 0.09 -3.20 -11.67
C VAL A 65 0.74 -4.54 -11.95
N ALA A 66 -0.06 -5.61 -11.93
CA ALA A 66 0.43 -6.94 -12.25
C ALA A 66 0.73 -7.01 -13.77
N ALA A 67 1.88 -7.59 -14.12
CA ALA A 67 2.39 -7.55 -15.49
C ALA A 67 1.62 -8.49 -16.44
N ASP A 68 1.01 -9.54 -15.88
CA ASP A 68 0.16 -10.52 -16.56
C ASP A 68 -1.27 -10.01 -16.79
N ASP A 69 -1.83 -9.31 -15.80
CA ASP A 69 -3.19 -8.77 -15.85
C ASP A 69 -3.29 -7.38 -16.52
N GLY A 70 -2.21 -6.60 -16.49
CA GLY A 70 -2.17 -5.25 -17.04
C GLY A 70 -3.02 -4.23 -16.26
N VAL A 71 -3.34 -3.12 -16.92
CA VAL A 71 -4.12 -2.02 -16.30
C VAL A 71 -5.59 -2.43 -16.23
N MET A 72 -6.14 -2.50 -15.01
CA MET A 72 -7.54 -2.80 -14.74
C MET A 72 -8.33 -1.53 -14.38
N PRO A 73 -9.68 -1.55 -14.41
CA PRO A 73 -10.50 -0.39 -14.03
C PRO A 73 -10.10 0.22 -12.68
N GLN A 74 -9.83 -0.61 -11.67
CA GLN A 74 -9.40 -0.17 -10.34
C GLN A 74 -8.02 0.52 -10.36
N THR A 75 -7.13 0.14 -11.28
CA THR A 75 -5.85 0.82 -11.52
C THR A 75 -6.08 2.21 -12.09
N VAL A 76 -7.01 2.34 -13.06
CA VAL A 76 -7.36 3.64 -13.66
C VAL A 76 -7.97 4.57 -12.62
N GLU A 77 -8.81 4.06 -11.72
CA GLU A 77 -9.40 4.84 -10.63
C GLU A 77 -8.41 5.24 -9.52
N ALA A 78 -7.19 4.70 -9.52
CA ALA A 78 -6.14 5.05 -8.58
C ALA A 78 -5.20 6.16 -9.11
N ILE A 79 -5.31 6.51 -10.40
CA ILE A 79 -4.61 7.62 -11.06
C ILE A 79 -5.43 8.90 -10.85
#